data_AF-A0A537MMM6-F1
#
_entry.id   AF-A0A537MMM6-F1
#
_cell.length_a   1.000
_cell.length_b   1.000
_cell.length_c   1.000
_cell.angle_alpha   90.00
_cell.angle_beta   90.00
_cell.angle_gamma   90.00
#
_symmetry.space_group_name_H-M   'P 1'
#
loop_
_entity.id
_entity.type
_entity.pdbx_description
1 polymer ?
#
loop_
_entity_poly.entity_id
_entity_poly.type
_entity_poly.pdbx_seq_one_letter_code
_entity_poly.pdbx_strand_id
1 'polypeptide(L)'
;RLGLIQKKGFPASYDLPLLLSFLSDIKAGRRRVRAPVYSHLSWDIVPNQWQEVDQPDILIVEGVNVLQTGPLPRDGKAVPVVSDFFDFSVYIDAEEAVLREWYVKRWLTLRDTAFTDPKSYFHRYAPLSDEEAIATATAIWERTNLANLEENILPTRPRATLILKKGADHVIETVALRRL
;
A
#
# COMPACT_ATOMS: atom_id res chain seq x y z
N ARG A 1 -12.76 4.97 -17.52
CA ARG A 1 -11.91 4.06 -16.70
C ARG A 1 -10.44 4.48 -16.61
N LEU A 2 -9.88 5.32 -17.51
CA LEU A 2 -8.48 5.80 -17.46
C LEU A 2 -8.11 6.63 -16.20
N GLY A 3 -9.07 7.35 -15.61
CA GLY A 3 -8.80 8.22 -14.45
C GLY A 3 -8.42 7.50 -13.15
N LEU A 4 -8.69 6.19 -13.02
CA LEU A 4 -8.33 5.42 -11.82
C LEU A 4 -6.93 4.81 -11.88
N ILE A 5 -6.36 4.65 -13.09
CA ILE A 5 -4.99 4.15 -13.28
C ILE A 5 -3.99 5.12 -12.64
N GLN A 6 -4.17 6.42 -12.85
CA GLN A 6 -3.35 7.47 -12.22
C GLN A 6 -3.61 7.63 -10.71
N LYS A 7 -4.66 6.98 -10.19
CA LYS A 7 -5.05 6.98 -8.78
C LYS A 7 -4.79 5.65 -8.08
N LYS A 8 -4.00 4.73 -8.67
CA LYS A 8 -3.62 3.51 -7.95
C LYS A 8 -2.88 3.85 -6.66
N GLY A 9 -3.35 3.28 -5.56
CA GLY A 9 -2.88 3.59 -4.21
C GLY A 9 -3.74 4.59 -3.46
N PHE A 10 -4.57 5.39 -4.16
CA PHE A 10 -5.55 6.27 -3.52
C PHE A 10 -6.75 5.46 -3.02
N PRO A 11 -7.52 5.97 -2.04
CA PRO A 11 -8.68 5.26 -1.47
C PRO A 11 -9.66 4.72 -2.53
N ALA A 12 -9.94 5.53 -3.57
CA ALA A 12 -10.88 5.17 -4.64
C ALA A 12 -10.40 4.02 -5.56
N SER A 13 -9.15 3.58 -5.44
CA SER A 13 -8.61 2.47 -6.23
C SER A 13 -8.76 1.10 -5.56
N TYR A 14 -9.24 1.05 -4.32
CA TYR A 14 -9.42 -0.19 -3.57
C TYR A 14 -10.88 -0.63 -3.52
N ASP A 15 -11.10 -1.94 -3.57
CA ASP A 15 -12.38 -2.57 -3.23
C ASP A 15 -12.49 -2.70 -1.70
N LEU A 16 -12.83 -1.58 -1.06
CA LEU A 16 -13.00 -1.52 0.40
C LEU A 16 -14.06 -2.49 0.93
N PRO A 17 -15.24 -2.66 0.29
CA PRO A 17 -16.21 -3.68 0.70
C PRO A 17 -15.62 -5.09 0.73
N LEU A 18 -14.85 -5.49 -0.30
CA LEU A 18 -14.19 -6.80 -0.32
C LEU A 18 -13.17 -6.95 0.82
N LEU A 19 -12.36 -5.93 1.08
CA LEU A 19 -11.39 -5.93 2.18
C LEU A 19 -12.08 -6.06 3.55
N LEU A 20 -13.14 -5.28 3.79
CA LEU A 20 -13.92 -5.35 5.04
C LEU A 20 -14.58 -6.72 5.21
N SER A 21 -15.13 -7.29 4.14
CA SER A 21 -15.70 -8.65 4.17
C SER A 21 -14.64 -9.70 4.51
N PHE A 22 -13.44 -9.60 3.93
CA PHE A 22 -12.33 -10.50 4.22
C PHE A 22 -11.94 -10.44 5.70
N LEU A 23 -11.74 -9.24 6.24
CA LEU A 23 -11.34 -9.06 7.65
C LEU A 23 -12.44 -9.49 8.63
N SER A 24 -13.70 -9.19 8.30
CA SER A 24 -14.86 -9.64 9.07
C SER A 24 -14.94 -11.16 9.13
N ASP A 25 -14.77 -11.84 8.00
CA ASP A 25 -14.81 -13.30 7.92
C ASP A 25 -13.66 -13.95 8.72
N ILE A 26 -12.47 -13.36 8.69
CA ILE A 26 -11.33 -13.79 9.51
C ILE A 26 -11.64 -13.61 11.00
N LYS A 27 -12.09 -12.44 11.44
CA LYS A 27 -12.42 -12.18 12.85
C LYS A 27 -13.61 -13.00 13.36
N ALA A 28 -14.52 -13.40 12.48
CA ALA A 28 -15.61 -14.33 12.78
C ALA A 28 -15.15 -15.79 12.87
N GLY A 29 -13.86 -16.08 12.64
CA GLY A 29 -13.31 -17.43 12.68
C GLY A 29 -13.79 -18.30 11.52
N ARG A 30 -14.13 -17.72 10.36
CA ARG A 30 -14.45 -18.55 9.18
C ARG A 30 -13.19 -19.25 8.67
N ARG A 31 -13.41 -20.44 8.10
CA ARG A 31 -12.36 -21.24 7.46
C ARG A 31 -12.26 -20.91 5.98
N ARG A 32 -11.06 -21.08 5.42
CA ARG A 32 -10.79 -20.94 3.97
C ARG A 32 -11.24 -19.60 3.38
N VAL A 33 -10.99 -18.51 4.10
CA VAL A 33 -11.31 -17.15 3.63
C VAL A 33 -10.34 -16.77 2.52
N ARG A 34 -10.80 -16.08 1.48
CA ARG A 34 -10.00 -15.82 0.27
C ARG A 34 -9.74 -14.33 0.04
N ALA A 35 -8.50 -14.00 -0.30
CA ALA A 35 -8.07 -12.68 -0.75
C ALA A 35 -7.66 -12.73 -2.24
N PRO A 36 -7.99 -11.70 -3.04
CA PRO A 36 -7.54 -11.63 -4.43
C PRO A 36 -6.03 -11.41 -4.51
N VAL A 37 -5.39 -11.92 -5.56
CA VAL A 37 -3.94 -11.76 -5.77
C VAL A 37 -3.66 -10.61 -6.74
N TYR A 38 -2.80 -9.67 -6.33
CA TYR A 38 -2.28 -8.60 -7.19
C TYR A 38 -0.92 -8.98 -7.76
N SER A 39 -0.69 -8.68 -9.05
CA SER A 39 0.60 -8.91 -9.70
C SER A 39 1.26 -7.59 -10.06
N HIS A 40 2.48 -7.38 -9.58
CA HIS A 40 3.32 -6.26 -9.99
C HIS A 40 3.86 -6.39 -11.42
N LEU A 41 3.86 -7.62 -11.99
CA LEU A 41 4.28 -7.86 -13.37
C LEU A 41 3.22 -7.35 -14.35
N SER A 42 1.98 -7.82 -14.22
CA SER A 42 0.86 -7.38 -15.06
C SER A 42 0.27 -6.03 -14.61
N TRP A 43 0.66 -5.58 -13.42
CA TRP A 43 0.13 -4.39 -12.76
C TRP A 43 -1.40 -4.42 -12.66
N ASP A 44 -1.96 -5.57 -12.26
CA ASP A 44 -3.40 -5.76 -12.09
C ASP A 44 -3.71 -6.94 -11.16
N ILE A 45 -4.98 -7.07 -10.76
CA ILE A 45 -5.49 -8.28 -10.09
C ILE A 45 -5.41 -9.45 -11.07
N VAL A 46 -4.87 -10.59 -10.62
CA VAL A 46 -4.75 -11.79 -11.44
C VAL A 46 -6.11 -12.49 -11.49
N PRO A 47 -6.73 -12.66 -12.68
CA PRO A 47 -8.05 -13.27 -12.78
C PRO A 47 -8.06 -14.69 -12.22
N ASN A 48 -9.10 -15.02 -11.45
CA ASN A 48 -9.33 -16.34 -10.86
C ASN A 48 -8.23 -16.84 -9.91
N GLN A 49 -7.27 -16.00 -9.53
CA GLN A 49 -6.26 -16.35 -8.54
C GLN A 49 -6.61 -15.76 -7.18
N TRP A 50 -6.64 -16.64 -6.19
CA TRP A 50 -7.02 -16.32 -4.83
C TRP A 50 -6.01 -16.93 -3.86
N GLN A 51 -5.67 -16.20 -2.81
CA GLN A 51 -4.93 -16.71 -1.67
C GLN A 51 -5.92 -17.11 -0.58
N GLU A 52 -5.86 -18.37 -0.17
CA GLU A 52 -6.69 -18.89 0.92
C GLU A 52 -5.97 -18.72 2.26
N VAL A 53 -6.70 -18.23 3.26
CA VAL A 53 -6.27 -18.02 4.64
C VAL A 53 -7.20 -18.83 5.53
N ASP A 54 -6.65 -19.78 6.28
CA ASP A 54 -7.43 -20.71 7.11
C ASP A 54 -7.03 -20.61 8.58
N GLN A 55 -7.72 -19.75 9.32
CA GLN A 55 -7.58 -19.56 10.77
C GLN A 55 -6.12 -19.49 11.28
N PRO A 56 -5.28 -18.58 10.77
CA PRO A 56 -3.94 -18.43 11.32
C PRO A 56 -4.00 -17.84 12.73
N ASP A 57 -3.03 -18.18 13.59
CA ASP A 57 -2.88 -17.57 14.91
C ASP A 57 -2.62 -16.05 14.80
N ILE A 58 -1.84 -15.64 13.79
CA ILE A 58 -1.52 -14.24 13.49
C ILE A 58 -1.70 -14.01 11.99
N LEU A 59 -2.49 -12.99 11.65
CA LEU A 59 -2.62 -12.48 10.28
C LEU A 59 -1.93 -11.11 10.18
N ILE A 60 -0.94 -10.99 9.29
CA ILE A 60 -0.34 -9.70 8.96
C ILE A 60 -1.06 -9.13 7.73
N VAL A 61 -1.65 -7.95 7.90
CA VAL A 61 -2.28 -7.20 6.82
C VAL A 61 -1.41 -5.98 6.53
N GLU A 62 -0.84 -5.92 5.32
CA GLU A 62 0.03 -4.85 4.88
C GLU A 62 -0.64 -4.05 3.76
N GLY A 63 -0.46 -2.73 3.80
CA GLY A 63 -0.93 -1.83 2.76
C GLY A 63 -0.94 -0.37 3.22
N VAL A 64 -0.82 0.54 2.25
CA VAL A 64 -0.80 1.99 2.52
C VAL A 64 -2.14 2.54 3.03
N ASN A 65 -3.23 1.78 2.89
CA ASN A 65 -4.59 2.21 3.24
C ASN A 65 -5.12 1.61 4.54
N VAL A 66 -4.35 0.76 5.24
CA VAL A 66 -4.89 -0.08 6.34
C VAL A 66 -5.33 0.73 7.57
N LEU A 67 -4.87 1.98 7.72
CA LEU A 67 -5.26 2.90 8.79
C LEU A 67 -6.23 4.00 8.34
N GLN A 68 -6.63 4.00 7.06
CA GLN A 68 -7.55 5.01 6.53
C GLN A 68 -8.94 4.90 7.15
N THR A 69 -9.61 6.04 7.24
CA THR A 69 -11.01 6.14 7.63
C THR A 69 -11.87 6.57 6.46
N GLY A 70 -13.04 5.96 6.32
CA GLY A 70 -14.08 6.49 5.46
C GLY A 70 -14.71 7.77 6.03
N PRO A 71 -15.31 8.62 5.19
CA PRO A 71 -16.13 9.73 5.68
C PRO A 71 -17.32 9.19 6.49
N LEU A 72 -17.64 9.86 7.59
CA LEU A 72 -18.82 9.53 8.39
C LEU A 72 -20.09 9.85 7.59
N PRO A 73 -21.01 8.90 7.40
CA PRO A 73 -22.23 9.17 6.67
C PRO A 73 -23.15 10.08 7.49
N ARG A 74 -23.87 10.96 6.79
CA ARG A 74 -24.78 11.95 7.42
C ARG A 74 -25.97 11.31 8.14
N ASP A 75 -26.28 10.05 7.82
CA ASP A 75 -27.37 9.28 8.43
C ASP A 75 -26.96 8.60 9.76
N GLY A 76 -25.71 8.80 10.21
CA GLY A 76 -25.22 8.31 11.50
C GLY A 76 -24.98 6.81 11.56
N LYS A 77 -25.09 6.08 10.43
CA LYS A 77 -24.75 4.66 10.41
C LYS A 77 -23.25 4.47 10.60
N ALA A 78 -22.87 3.61 11.53
CA ALA A 78 -21.47 3.23 11.70
C ALA A 78 -20.97 2.57 10.40
N VAL A 79 -19.91 3.14 9.83
CA VAL A 79 -19.18 2.52 8.71
C VAL A 79 -17.96 1.85 9.30
N PRO A 80 -17.88 0.50 9.30
CA PRO A 80 -16.71 -0.18 9.80
C PRO A 80 -15.48 0.26 9.00
N VAL A 81 -14.41 0.57 9.71
CA VAL A 81 -13.11 0.89 9.10
C VAL A 81 -12.17 -0.29 9.27
N VAL A 82 -11.18 -0.39 8.39
CA VAL A 82 -10.20 -1.49 8.40
C VAL A 82 -9.53 -1.64 9.77
N SER A 83 -9.23 -0.52 10.43
CA SER A 83 -8.59 -0.50 11.75
C SER A 83 -9.44 -1.11 12.87
N ASP A 84 -10.77 -1.24 12.71
CA ASP A 84 -11.65 -1.85 13.72
C ASP A 84 -11.40 -3.36 13.86
N PHE A 85 -10.75 -3.98 12.88
CA PHE A 85 -10.41 -5.39 12.86
C PHE A 85 -8.98 -5.68 13.33
N PHE A 86 -8.19 -4.68 13.72
CA PHE A 86 -6.79 -4.87 14.09
C PHE A 86 -6.58 -4.84 15.60
N ASP A 87 -5.83 -5.83 16.10
CA ASP A 87 -5.39 -5.88 17.50
C ASP A 87 -4.15 -5.00 17.72
N PHE A 88 -3.32 -4.86 16.70
CA PHE A 88 -2.10 -4.07 16.71
C PHE A 88 -1.83 -3.47 15.33
N SER A 89 -1.31 -2.25 15.28
CA SER A 89 -0.98 -1.57 14.01
C SER A 89 0.39 -0.94 14.06
N VAL A 90 1.13 -1.09 12.96
CA VAL A 90 2.48 -0.56 12.77
C VAL A 90 2.46 0.42 11.60
N TYR A 91 2.99 1.63 11.82
CA TYR A 91 3.26 2.59 10.76
C TYR A 91 4.77 2.71 10.56
N ILE A 92 5.25 2.47 9.35
CA ILE A 92 6.65 2.66 8.98
C ILE A 92 6.81 4.06 8.41
N ASP A 93 7.59 4.89 9.10
CA ASP A 93 7.79 6.31 8.78
C ASP A 93 9.20 6.57 8.27
N ALA A 94 9.36 7.61 7.46
CA ALA A 94 10.65 8.16 7.04
C ALA A 94 10.43 9.58 6.49
N GLU A 95 11.49 10.37 6.43
CA GLU A 95 11.41 11.70 5.80
C GLU A 95 11.03 11.57 4.32
N GLU A 96 10.25 12.51 3.80
CA GLU A 96 9.75 12.47 2.41
C GLU A 96 10.88 12.36 1.39
N ALA A 97 11.96 13.13 1.57
CA ALA A 97 13.13 13.10 0.71
C ALA A 97 13.78 11.69 0.67
N VAL A 98 13.79 11.01 1.81
CA VAL A 98 14.29 9.63 1.94
C VAL A 98 13.36 8.65 1.21
N LEU A 99 12.04 8.77 1.39
CA LEU A 99 11.06 7.94 0.70
C LEU A 99 11.16 8.08 -0.83
N ARG A 100 11.36 9.31 -1.32
CA ARG A 100 11.59 9.59 -2.75
C ARG A 100 12.85 8.89 -3.26
N GLU A 101 13.96 9.02 -2.54
CA GLU A 101 15.22 8.38 -2.91
C GLU A 101 15.08 6.86 -3.00
N TRP A 102 14.46 6.23 -2.00
CA TRP A 102 14.18 4.80 -2.00
C TRP A 102 13.28 4.37 -3.15
N TYR A 103 12.26 5.16 -3.45
CA TYR A 103 11.37 4.90 -4.57
C TYR A 103 12.13 4.91 -5.89
N VAL A 104 12.94 5.95 -6.15
CA VAL A 104 13.74 6.07 -7.37
C VAL A 104 14.75 4.92 -7.47
N LYS A 105 15.47 4.62 -6.39
CA LYS A 105 16.43 3.51 -6.35
C LYS A 105 15.78 2.17 -6.66
N ARG A 106 14.62 1.87 -6.06
CA ARG A 106 13.84 0.66 -6.36
C ARG A 106 13.40 0.64 -7.82
N TRP A 107 12.98 1.78 -8.37
CA TRP A 107 12.54 1.88 -9.75
C TRP A 107 13.67 1.54 -10.74
N LEU A 108 14.89 2.03 -10.48
CA LEU A 108 16.07 1.68 -11.27
C LEU A 108 16.39 0.18 -11.17
N THR A 109 16.40 -0.40 -9.97
CA THR A 109 16.58 -1.85 -9.80
C THR A 109 15.53 -2.65 -10.58
N LEU A 110 14.27 -2.22 -10.57
CA LEU A 110 13.20 -2.89 -11.31
C LEU A 110 13.33 -2.72 -12.82
N ARG A 111 13.79 -1.55 -13.30
CA ARG A 111 14.10 -1.31 -14.71
C ARG A 111 15.12 -2.31 -15.23
N ASP A 112 16.19 -2.51 -14.47
CA ASP A 112 17.30 -3.40 -14.84
C ASP A 112 16.97 -4.89 -14.69
N THR A 113 15.83 -5.22 -14.08
CA THR A 113 15.40 -6.60 -13.82
C THR A 113 13.98 -6.86 -14.34
N ALA A 114 12.97 -6.66 -13.51
CA ALA A 114 11.58 -7.03 -13.79
C ALA A 114 10.95 -6.31 -14.99
N PHE A 115 11.45 -5.14 -15.40
CA PHE A 115 10.92 -4.45 -16.58
C PHE A 115 11.49 -5.01 -17.88
N THR A 116 12.60 -5.76 -17.83
CA THR A 116 13.17 -6.40 -19.04
C THR A 116 12.27 -7.53 -19.58
N ASP A 117 11.39 -8.10 -18.75
CA ASP A 117 10.38 -9.07 -19.19
C ASP A 117 9.34 -8.39 -20.12
N PRO A 118 9.18 -8.85 -21.38
CA PRO A 118 8.18 -8.31 -22.31
C PRO A 118 6.73 -8.39 -21.81
N LYS A 119 6.43 -9.25 -20.84
CA LYS A 119 5.12 -9.37 -20.20
C LYS A 119 4.89 -8.32 -19.11
N SER A 120 5.94 -7.61 -18.69
CA SER A 120 5.85 -6.56 -17.69
C SER A 120 5.07 -5.38 -18.23
N TYR A 121 4.09 -4.89 -17.47
CA TYR A 121 3.38 -3.65 -17.79
C TYR A 121 4.35 -2.46 -17.93
N PHE A 122 5.47 -2.52 -17.22
CA PHE A 122 6.52 -1.50 -17.20
C PHE A 122 7.61 -1.74 -18.25
N HIS A 123 7.47 -2.74 -19.13
CA HIS A 123 8.47 -3.03 -20.16
C HIS A 123 8.80 -1.83 -21.05
N ARG A 124 7.82 -0.95 -21.30
CA ARG A 124 8.02 0.33 -22.00
C ARG A 124 9.09 1.25 -21.41
N TYR A 125 9.47 1.05 -20.15
CA TYR A 125 10.49 1.83 -19.46
C TYR A 125 11.87 1.16 -19.47
N ALA A 126 11.96 -0.12 -19.84
CA ALA A 126 13.23 -0.85 -19.87
C ALA A 126 14.30 -0.20 -20.78
N PRO A 127 13.96 0.42 -21.93
CA PRO A 127 14.97 1.06 -22.78
C PRO A 127 15.48 2.41 -22.30
N LEU A 128 14.92 2.99 -21.23
CA LEU A 128 15.31 4.32 -20.77
C LEU A 128 16.73 4.33 -20.19
N SER A 129 17.51 5.35 -20.55
CA SER A 129 18.79 5.65 -19.91
C SER A 129 18.61 5.93 -18.42
N ASP A 130 19.69 5.90 -17.64
CA ASP A 130 19.66 6.20 -16.19
C ASP A 130 19.08 7.57 -15.89
N GLU A 131 19.46 8.57 -16.68
CA GLU A 131 18.94 9.93 -16.53
C GLU A 131 17.43 10.00 -16.80
N GLU A 132 16.97 9.40 -17.90
CA GLU A 132 15.54 9.36 -18.25
C GLU A 132 14.72 8.55 -17.25
N ALA A 133 15.28 7.46 -16.73
CA ALA A 133 14.68 6.60 -15.73
C ALA A 133 14.51 7.33 -14.39
N ILE A 134 15.55 8.02 -13.93
CA ILE A 134 15.49 8.86 -12.72
C ILE A 134 14.45 9.97 -12.88
N ALA A 135 14.47 10.69 -14.01
CA ALA A 135 13.51 11.76 -14.28
C ALA A 135 12.07 11.22 -14.31
N THR A 136 11.85 10.07 -14.96
CA THR A 136 10.55 9.42 -15.04
C THR A 136 10.05 8.95 -13.68
N ALA A 137 10.88 8.28 -12.90
CA ALA A 137 10.53 7.82 -11.55
C ALA A 137 10.22 8.99 -10.62
N THR A 138 11.04 10.05 -10.66
CA THR A 138 10.81 11.26 -9.87
C THR A 138 9.49 11.93 -10.23
N ALA A 139 9.19 12.08 -11.53
CA ALA A 139 7.92 12.66 -11.98
C ALA A 139 6.70 11.81 -11.56
N ILE A 140 6.81 10.48 -11.53
CA ILE A 140 5.74 9.61 -11.02
C ILE A 140 5.57 9.77 -9.50
N TRP A 141 6.68 9.84 -8.75
CA TRP A 141 6.66 10.08 -7.32
C TRP A 141 5.92 11.37 -6.99
N GLU A 142 6.36 12.49 -7.57
CA GLU A 142 5.81 13.82 -7.28
C GLU A 142 4.34 13.95 -7.67
N ARG A 143 3.95 13.41 -8.83
CA ARG A 143 2.58 13.51 -9.32
C ARG A 143 1.59 12.60 -8.60
N THR A 144 2.02 11.43 -8.16
CA THR A 144 1.10 10.36 -7.71
C THR A 144 1.36 9.94 -6.28
N ASN A 145 2.59 9.53 -5.95
CA ASN A 145 2.86 8.92 -4.65
C ASN A 145 2.92 9.96 -3.54
N LEU A 146 3.52 11.12 -3.81
CA LEU A 146 3.62 12.22 -2.85
C LEU A 146 2.24 12.74 -2.47
N ALA A 147 1.40 13.05 -3.46
CA ALA A 147 0.01 13.46 -3.20
C ALA A 147 -0.76 12.39 -2.39
N ASN A 148 -0.59 11.10 -2.71
CA ASN A 148 -1.23 10.04 -1.92
C ASN A 148 -0.69 9.96 -0.49
N LEU A 149 0.63 10.14 -0.31
CA LEU A 149 1.28 10.17 1.00
C LEU A 149 0.70 11.29 1.85
N GLU A 150 0.74 12.52 1.37
CA GLU A 150 0.31 13.71 2.12
C GLU A 150 -1.19 13.72 2.40
N GLU A 151 -2.01 13.35 1.41
CA GLU A 151 -3.46 13.46 1.52
C GLU A 151 -4.10 12.25 2.23
N ASN A 152 -3.56 11.04 2.06
CA ASN A 152 -4.28 9.81 2.41
C ASN A 152 -3.52 8.85 3.33
N ILE A 153 -2.19 8.93 3.44
CA ILE A 153 -1.38 7.98 4.23
C ILE A 153 -0.88 8.64 5.51
N LEU A 154 -0.09 9.72 5.38
CA LEU A 154 0.53 10.43 6.49
C LEU A 154 -0.47 10.91 7.56
N PRO A 155 -1.68 11.42 7.22
CA PRO A 155 -2.68 11.80 8.21
C PRO A 155 -3.16 10.64 9.10
N THR A 156 -2.95 9.39 8.65
CA THR A 156 -3.33 8.19 9.42
C THR A 156 -2.28 7.77 10.44
N ARG A 157 -1.04 8.30 10.35
CA ARG A 157 0.09 7.94 11.23
C ARG A 157 -0.25 7.98 12.73
N PRO A 158 -0.94 9.01 13.27
CA PRO A 158 -1.29 9.05 14.70
C PRO A 158 -2.21 7.92 15.15
N ARG A 159 -2.89 7.23 14.22
CA ARG A 159 -3.81 6.12 14.50
C ARG A 159 -3.08 4.81 14.80
N ALA A 160 -1.80 4.69 14.42
CA ALA A 160 -1.00 3.50 14.67
C ALA A 160 -0.75 3.24 16.17
N THR A 161 -0.59 1.97 16.53
CA THR A 161 -0.16 1.55 17.87
C THR A 161 1.35 1.75 18.03
N LEU A 162 2.12 1.41 17.00
CA LEU A 162 3.57 1.54 16.94
C LEU A 162 3.98 2.33 15.69
N ILE A 163 4.86 3.32 15.86
CA ILE A 163 5.49 4.04 14.76
C ILE A 163 6.98 3.71 14.78
N LEU A 164 7.49 3.23 13.65
CA LEU A 164 8.91 2.94 13.44
C LEU A 164 9.46 3.94 12.41
N LYS A 165 10.26 4.91 12.85
CA LYS A 165 10.87 5.87 11.93
C LYS A 165 12.24 5.37 11.48
N LYS A 166 12.43 5.36 10.16
CA LYS A 166 13.65 4.91 9.51
C LYS A 166 14.50 6.10 9.04
N GLY A 167 15.81 5.98 9.20
CA GLY A 167 16.82 6.82 8.56
C GLY A 167 17.05 6.45 7.10
N ALA A 168 17.86 7.22 6.38
CA ALA A 168 18.10 7.06 4.94
C ALA A 168 18.70 5.70 4.52
N ASP A 169 19.40 5.04 5.44
CA ASP A 169 20.02 3.73 5.28
C ASP A 169 19.08 2.56 5.63
N HIS A 170 17.79 2.84 5.85
CA HIS A 170 16.76 1.91 6.31
C HIS A 170 16.91 1.42 7.76
N VAL A 171 17.82 1.97 8.56
CA VAL A 171 17.91 1.64 9.98
C VAL A 171 16.79 2.34 10.75
N ILE A 172 16.21 1.68 11.76
CA ILE A 172 15.22 2.29 12.64
C ILE A 172 15.95 3.26 13.58
N GLU A 173 15.62 4.54 13.48
CA GLU A 173 16.21 5.60 14.31
C GLU A 173 15.36 5.90 15.54
N THR A 174 14.02 5.83 15.39
CA THR A 174 13.10 6.08 16.50
C THR A 174 11.96 5.08 16.53
N VAL A 175 11.49 4.81 17.75
CA VAL A 175 10.38 3.91 18.05
C VAL A 175 9.43 4.66 18.96
N ALA A 176 8.17 4.82 18.54
CA ALA A 176 7.12 5.41 19.36
C ALA A 176 5.97 4.41 19.54
N LEU A 177 5.70 4.03 20.78
CA LEU A 177 4.61 3.14 21.16
C LEU A 177 3.52 3.94 21.87
N ARG A 178 2.26 3.78 21.46
CA ARG A 178 1.12 4.40 22.13
C ARG A 178 1.04 3.91 23.58
N ARG A 179 0.91 4.85 24.52
CA ARG A 179 0.70 4.54 25.94
C ARG A 179 -0.69 3.91 26.12
N LEU A 180 -0.74 2.78 26.82
CA LEU A 180 -1.97 2.09 27.23
C LEU A 180 -2.64 2.80 28.41
#